data_AF-A0A954FBX1-F1
#
_entry.id   AF-A0A954FBX1-F1
#
_cell.length_a   1.000
_cell.length_b   1.000
_cell.length_c   1.000
_cell.angle_alpha   90.00
_cell.angle_beta   90.00
_cell.angle_gamma   90.00
#
_symmetry.space_group_name_H-M   'P 1'
#
loop_
_entity.id
_entity.type
_entity.pdbx_description
1 polymer ?
#
loop_
_entity_poly.entity_id
_entity_poly.type
_entity_poly.pdbx_seq_one_letter_code
_entity_poly.pdbx_strand_id
1 'polypeptide(L)'
;MKEMDPQSFGRFLRSWPAIEAHLLFGGGIVLFSYALLAGEGPEDTGLALLFCVVGYPIVLGLLWYQQKSEVRAELEEAIERETEPEKNRRKRIRYRRFALFFTFVISVSFIVSGFRGWLIDGFPAHYLGYLLLLFTAAGIGGINIWYGGPLDPRNDPPEEEVAENDSYQI
;
A
#
# COMPACT_ATOMS: atom_id res chain seq x y z
N MET A 1 4.86 30.56 -5.01
CA MET A 1 5.17 29.74 -6.20
C MET A 1 3.96 28.88 -6.48
N LYS A 2 3.35 29.01 -7.67
CA LYS A 2 2.24 28.16 -8.09
C LYS A 2 2.86 26.81 -8.42
N GLU A 3 2.50 25.76 -7.69
CA GLU A 3 2.92 24.39 -8.01
C GLU A 3 2.61 24.13 -9.49
N MET A 4 3.64 23.94 -10.30
CA MET A 4 3.46 23.48 -11.67
C MET A 4 3.02 22.03 -11.56
N ASP A 5 1.70 21.79 -11.69
CA ASP A 5 1.13 20.45 -11.81
C ASP A 5 1.86 19.71 -12.95
N PRO A 6 2.69 18.69 -12.65
CA PRO A 6 3.64 18.14 -13.62
C PRO A 6 2.96 17.40 -14.77
N GLN A 7 1.64 17.22 -14.76
CA GLN A 7 0.89 16.54 -15.82
C GLN A 7 -0.39 17.29 -16.20
N SER A 8 -0.24 18.39 -16.93
CA SER A 8 -1.40 19.01 -17.58
C SER A 8 -1.98 18.07 -18.64
N PHE A 9 -3.31 17.96 -18.69
CA PHE A 9 -4.04 17.14 -19.68
C PHE A 9 -3.58 17.38 -21.13
N GLY A 10 -3.16 18.62 -21.46
CA GLY A 10 -2.61 18.96 -22.77
C GLY A 10 -1.28 18.27 -23.10
N ARG A 11 -0.44 17.91 -22.12
CA ARG A 11 0.73 17.06 -22.34
C ARG A 11 0.33 15.60 -22.57
N PHE A 12 -0.66 15.12 -21.83
CA PHE A 12 -1.21 13.76 -22.02
C PHE A 12 -1.75 13.55 -23.43
N LEU A 13 -2.47 14.53 -24.00
CA LEU A 13 -2.98 14.44 -25.37
C LEU A 13 -1.88 14.28 -26.45
N ARG A 14 -0.64 14.62 -26.12
CA ARG A 14 0.54 14.45 -27.00
C ARG A 14 1.37 13.20 -26.64
N SER A 15 0.93 12.44 -25.64
CA SER A 15 1.59 11.19 -25.28
C SER A 15 1.38 10.14 -26.37
N TRP A 16 2.34 9.23 -26.49
CA TRP A 16 2.27 8.15 -27.49
C TRP A 16 0.97 7.31 -27.38
N PRO A 17 0.52 6.88 -26.19
CA PRO A 17 -0.74 6.15 -26.05
C PRO A 17 -1.98 6.97 -26.45
N ALA A 18 -1.99 8.28 -26.18
CA ALA A 18 -3.08 9.15 -26.59
C ALA A 18 -3.12 9.32 -28.11
N ILE A 19 -1.96 9.42 -28.76
CA ILE A 19 -1.84 9.47 -30.23
C ILE A 19 -2.37 8.17 -30.85
N GLU A 20 -2.01 7.00 -30.32
CA GLU A 20 -2.54 5.72 -30.80
C GLU A 20 -4.08 5.66 -30.69
N ALA A 21 -4.63 6.10 -29.56
CA ALA A 21 -6.08 6.18 -29.37
C ALA A 21 -6.72 7.18 -30.36
N HIS A 22 -6.09 8.33 -30.60
CA HIS A 22 -6.57 9.31 -31.59
C HIS A 22 -6.57 8.74 -33.01
N LEU A 23 -5.51 8.02 -33.41
CA LEU A 23 -5.43 7.41 -34.74
C LEU A 23 -6.45 6.29 -34.91
N LEU A 24 -6.61 5.43 -33.90
CA LEU A 24 -7.55 4.31 -33.95
C LEU A 24 -9.00 4.79 -34.01
N PHE A 25 -9.40 5.63 -33.05
CA PHE A 25 -10.79 6.10 -32.97
C PHE A 25 -11.10 7.18 -33.99
N GLY A 26 -10.20 8.14 -34.21
CA GLY A 26 -10.36 9.18 -35.22
C GLY A 26 -10.39 8.60 -36.65
N GLY A 27 -9.51 7.65 -36.95
CA GLY A 27 -9.53 6.91 -38.22
C GLY A 27 -10.82 6.12 -38.41
N GLY A 28 -11.27 5.41 -37.37
CA GLY A 28 -12.55 4.69 -37.37
C GLY A 28 -13.75 5.60 -37.62
N ILE A 29 -13.82 6.75 -36.94
CA ILE A 29 -14.90 7.74 -37.14
C ILE A 29 -14.94 8.20 -38.59
N VAL A 30 -13.79 8.57 -39.17
CA VAL A 30 -13.71 9.04 -40.57
C VAL A 30 -14.14 7.93 -41.53
N LEU A 31 -13.60 6.72 -41.35
CA LEU A 31 -13.89 5.57 -42.21
C LEU A 31 -15.37 5.17 -42.18
N PHE A 32 -15.95 5.01 -41.00
CA PHE A 32 -17.35 4.59 -40.86
C PHE A 32 -18.33 5.71 -41.26
N SER A 33 -17.97 6.98 -41.03
CA SER A 33 -18.76 8.10 -41.54
C SER A 33 -18.78 8.14 -43.07
N TYR A 34 -17.63 7.89 -43.70
CA TYR A 34 -17.54 7.80 -45.16
C TYR A 34 -18.37 6.64 -45.71
N ALA A 35 -18.26 5.45 -45.10
CA ALA A 35 -19.03 4.26 -45.48
C ALA A 35 -20.56 4.52 -45.44
N LEU A 36 -21.05 5.14 -44.36
CA LEU A 36 -22.47 5.51 -44.24
C LEU A 36 -22.90 6.54 -45.29
N LEU A 37 -22.06 7.53 -45.60
CA LEU A 37 -22.34 8.54 -46.63
C LEU A 37 -22.34 7.95 -48.04
N ALA A 38 -21.46 6.99 -48.32
CA ALA A 38 -21.40 6.28 -49.60
C ALA A 38 -22.55 5.28 -49.78
N GLY A 39 -23.30 4.95 -48.72
CA GLY A 39 -24.29 3.88 -48.73
C GLY A 39 -23.67 2.50 -48.87
N GLU A 40 -22.37 2.38 -48.60
CA GLU A 40 -21.58 1.15 -48.71
C GLU A 40 -21.16 0.72 -47.31
N GLY A 41 -21.51 -0.50 -46.91
CA GLY A 41 -21.04 -1.05 -45.64
C GLY A 41 -21.99 -2.10 -45.05
N PRO A 42 -21.53 -2.88 -44.06
CA PRO A 42 -22.38 -3.78 -43.30
C PRO A 42 -23.54 -3.03 -42.62
N GLU A 43 -24.65 -3.72 -42.37
CA GLU A 43 -25.81 -3.15 -41.66
C GLU A 43 -25.44 -2.57 -40.28
N ASP A 44 -24.36 -3.08 -39.67
CA ASP A 44 -23.86 -2.66 -38.35
C ASP A 44 -22.93 -1.42 -38.37
N THR A 45 -22.69 -0.80 -39.53
CA THR A 45 -21.74 0.33 -39.67
C THR A 45 -22.12 1.51 -38.76
N GLY A 46 -23.42 1.77 -38.57
CA GLY A 46 -23.89 2.81 -37.65
C GLY A 46 -23.57 2.53 -36.17
N LEU A 47 -23.63 1.26 -35.76
CA LEU A 47 -23.26 0.84 -34.40
C LEU A 47 -21.74 0.95 -34.20
N ALA A 48 -20.93 0.59 -35.20
CA ALA A 48 -19.49 0.75 -35.16
C ALA A 48 -19.07 2.23 -35.04
N LEU A 49 -19.72 3.12 -35.78
CA LEU A 49 -19.48 4.56 -35.66
C LEU A 49 -19.86 5.10 -34.27
N LEU A 50 -21.04 4.71 -33.75
CA LEU A 50 -21.47 5.09 -32.41
C LEU A 50 -20.48 4.62 -31.34
N PHE A 51 -19.99 3.38 -31.47
CA PHE A 51 -18.96 2.84 -30.60
C PHE A 51 -17.68 3.68 -30.66
N CYS A 52 -17.23 4.10 -31.85
CA CYS A 52 -16.04 4.94 -31.95
C CYS A 52 -16.24 6.31 -31.31
N VAL A 53 -17.40 6.95 -31.51
CA VAL A 53 -17.69 8.29 -30.96
C VAL A 53 -17.79 8.27 -29.43
N VAL A 54 -18.46 7.26 -28.86
CA VAL A 54 -18.66 7.15 -27.39
C VAL A 54 -17.45 6.53 -26.71
N GLY A 55 -16.85 5.51 -27.31
CA GLY A 55 -15.70 4.80 -26.76
C GLY A 55 -14.45 5.68 -26.70
N TYR A 56 -14.28 6.58 -27.68
CA TYR A 56 -13.11 7.47 -27.75
C TYR A 56 -12.84 8.29 -26.48
N PRO A 57 -13.75 9.14 -25.98
CA PRO A 57 -13.51 9.92 -24.77
C PRO A 57 -13.34 9.03 -23.52
N ILE A 58 -13.99 7.86 -23.47
CA ILE A 58 -13.89 6.93 -22.35
C ILE A 58 -12.48 6.33 -22.30
N VAL A 59 -11.99 5.77 -23.40
CA VAL A 59 -10.64 5.19 -23.50
C VAL A 59 -9.60 6.25 -23.21
N LEU A 60 -9.77 7.46 -23.75
CA LEU A 60 -8.87 8.58 -23.51
C LEU A 60 -8.81 8.98 -22.02
N GLY A 61 -9.97 9.01 -21.35
CA GLY A 61 -10.05 9.27 -19.92
C GLY A 61 -9.42 8.16 -19.06
N LEU A 62 -9.59 6.90 -19.44
CA LEU A 62 -8.96 5.76 -18.75
C LEU A 62 -7.45 5.77 -18.88
N LEU A 63 -6.92 6.03 -20.08
CA LEU A 63 -5.48 6.15 -20.32
C LEU A 63 -4.87 7.32 -19.51
N TRP A 64 -5.58 8.45 -19.43
CA TRP A 64 -5.15 9.57 -18.60
C TRP A 64 -5.11 9.22 -17.12
N TYR A 65 -6.13 8.50 -16.65
CA TYR A 65 -6.21 8.04 -15.27
C TYR A 65 -5.10 7.04 -14.92
N GLN A 66 -4.81 6.09 -15.83
CA GLN A 66 -3.73 5.12 -15.65
C GLN A 66 -2.36 5.80 -15.56
N GLN A 67 -2.03 6.69 -16.50
CA GLN A 67 -0.75 7.41 -16.47
C GLN A 67 -0.59 8.26 -15.19
N LYS A 68 -1.68 8.86 -14.71
CA LYS A 68 -1.68 9.60 -13.44
C LYS A 68 -1.50 8.69 -12.22
N SER A 69 -2.01 7.45 -12.29
CA SER A 69 -1.84 6.46 -11.22
C SER A 69 -0.43 5.89 -11.16
N GLU A 70 0.21 5.65 -12.31
CA GLU A 70 1.60 5.16 -12.39
C GLU A 70 2.59 6.18 -11.84
N VAL A 71 2.47 7.46 -12.22
CA VAL A 71 3.35 8.51 -11.69
C VAL A 71 3.13 8.77 -10.20
N ARG A 72 1.91 8.58 -9.70
CA ARG A 72 1.66 8.59 -8.25
C ARG A 72 2.28 7.38 -7.56
N ALA A 73 2.22 6.21 -8.16
CA ALA A 73 2.83 5.00 -7.63
C ALA A 73 4.36 5.11 -7.60
N GLU A 74 5.02 5.60 -8.66
CA GLU A 74 6.46 5.81 -8.70
C GLU A 74 6.93 6.87 -7.68
N LEU A 75 6.15 7.94 -7.50
CA LEU A 75 6.43 8.96 -6.48
C LEU A 75 6.25 8.40 -5.06
N GLU A 76 5.21 7.59 -4.86
CA GLU A 76 4.96 6.92 -3.58
C GLU A 76 6.03 5.88 -3.27
N GLU A 77 6.50 5.13 -4.28
CA GLU A 77 7.61 4.16 -4.18
C GLU A 77 8.95 4.85 -3.90
N ALA A 78 9.22 6.01 -4.52
CA ALA A 78 10.42 6.81 -4.23
C ALA A 78 10.41 7.34 -2.79
N ILE A 79 9.26 7.83 -2.31
CA ILE A 79 9.06 8.27 -0.93
C ILE A 79 9.10 7.08 0.05
N GLU A 80 8.60 5.91 -0.36
CA GLU A 80 8.63 4.69 0.44
C GLU A 80 10.05 4.17 0.59
N ARG A 81 10.86 4.12 -0.48
CA ARG A 81 12.25 3.68 -0.45
C ARG A 81 13.14 4.50 0.50
N GLU A 82 12.87 5.80 0.64
CA GLU A 82 13.57 6.66 1.61
C GLU A 82 13.03 6.53 3.05
N THR A 83 11.76 6.13 3.24
CA THR A 83 11.11 6.08 4.57
C THR A 83 10.92 4.68 5.14
N GLU A 84 11.20 3.63 4.37
CA GLU A 84 11.06 2.22 4.75
C GLU A 84 11.84 1.78 6.00
N PRO A 85 13.13 2.12 6.20
CA PRO A 85 13.87 1.63 7.37
C PRO A 85 13.26 2.17 8.68
N GLU A 86 12.84 3.43 8.69
CA GLU A 86 12.23 4.10 9.85
C GLU A 86 10.79 3.64 10.09
N LYS A 87 9.99 3.44 9.03
CA LYS A 87 8.63 2.85 9.15
C LYS A 87 8.68 1.42 9.69
N ASN A 88 9.61 0.60 9.20
CA ASN A 88 9.76 -0.79 9.63
C ASN A 88 10.25 -0.89 11.08
N ARG A 89 11.16 0.00 11.50
CA ARG A 89 11.58 0.14 12.90
C ARG A 89 10.39 0.47 13.82
N ARG A 90 9.59 1.48 13.48
CA ARG A 90 8.40 1.88 14.27
C ARG A 90 7.35 0.77 14.32
N LYS A 91 7.13 0.06 13.22
CA LYS A 91 6.27 -1.13 13.17
C LYS A 91 6.77 -2.21 14.15
N ARG A 92 8.06 -2.58 14.12
CA ARG A 92 8.64 -3.60 15.01
C ARG A 92 8.56 -3.21 16.50
N ILE A 93 8.78 -1.93 16.84
CA ILE A 93 8.58 -1.42 18.22
C ILE A 93 7.12 -1.57 18.63
N ARG A 94 6.17 -1.22 17.75
CA ARG A 94 4.74 -1.36 18.01
C ARG A 94 4.33 -2.82 18.19
N TYR A 95 4.83 -3.72 17.34
CA TYR A 95 4.55 -5.16 17.45
C TYR A 95 5.11 -5.75 18.75
N ARG A 96 6.32 -5.36 19.18
CA ARG A 96 6.85 -5.77 20.49
C ARG A 96 5.94 -5.33 21.64
N ARG A 97 5.49 -4.08 21.64
CA ARG A 97 4.57 -3.55 22.66
C ARG A 97 3.21 -4.24 22.62
N PHE A 98 2.67 -4.50 21.42
CA PHE A 98 1.41 -5.19 21.24
C PHE A 98 1.49 -6.65 21.68
N ALA A 99 2.57 -7.36 21.33
CA ALA A 99 2.82 -8.72 21.77
C ALA A 99 2.89 -8.80 23.29
N LEU A 100 3.64 -7.91 23.96
CA LEU A 100 3.70 -7.83 25.42
C LEU A 100 2.32 -7.55 26.05
N PHE A 101 1.56 -6.60 25.49
CA PHE A 101 0.21 -6.31 25.95
C PHE A 101 -0.73 -7.52 25.79
N PHE A 102 -0.64 -8.21 24.66
CA PHE A 102 -1.44 -9.41 24.40
C PHE A 102 -1.08 -10.55 25.37
N THR A 103 0.22 -10.80 25.58
CA THR A 103 0.70 -11.77 26.56
C THR A 103 0.24 -11.42 27.98
N PHE A 104 0.23 -10.13 28.33
CA PHE A 104 -0.32 -9.64 29.61
C PHE A 104 -1.81 -9.97 29.77
N VAL A 105 -2.63 -9.65 28.76
CA VAL A 105 -4.07 -9.92 28.79
C VAL A 105 -4.35 -11.42 28.93
N ILE A 106 -3.62 -12.24 28.17
CA ILE A 106 -3.74 -13.70 28.26
C ILE A 106 -3.34 -14.19 29.66
N SER A 107 -2.21 -13.73 30.17
CA SER A 107 -1.72 -14.07 31.51
C SER A 107 -2.77 -13.79 32.59
N VAL A 108 -3.32 -12.57 32.63
CA VAL A 108 -4.38 -12.18 33.58
C VAL A 108 -5.62 -13.06 33.41
N SER A 109 -6.00 -13.38 32.18
CA SER A 109 -7.15 -14.26 31.90
C SER A 109 -6.95 -15.67 32.48
N PHE A 110 -5.75 -16.25 32.34
CA PHE A 110 -5.41 -17.54 32.94
C PHE A 110 -5.40 -17.48 34.47
N ILE A 111 -4.92 -16.38 35.07
CA ILE A 111 -4.94 -16.17 36.52
C ILE A 111 -6.39 -16.15 37.03
N VAL A 112 -7.25 -15.31 36.45
CA VAL A 112 -8.65 -15.17 36.86
C VAL A 112 -9.41 -16.48 36.68
N SER A 113 -9.26 -17.14 35.54
CA SER A 113 -9.91 -18.43 35.29
C SER A 113 -9.38 -19.53 36.21
N GLY A 114 -8.09 -19.54 36.53
CA GLY A 114 -7.50 -20.46 37.51
C GLY A 114 -8.08 -20.25 38.92
N PHE A 115 -8.30 -19.01 39.35
CA PHE A 115 -8.99 -18.74 40.62
C PHE A 115 -10.48 -19.11 40.60
N ARG A 116 -11.10 -19.15 39.42
CA ARG A 116 -12.46 -19.68 39.22
C ARG A 116 -12.51 -21.22 39.13
N GLY A 117 -11.38 -21.90 39.37
CA GLY A 117 -11.31 -23.36 39.38
C GLY A 117 -11.01 -24.00 38.04
N TRP A 118 -10.57 -23.24 37.04
CA TRP A 118 -10.16 -23.82 35.75
C TRP A 118 -8.84 -24.59 35.89
N LEU A 119 -8.88 -25.87 35.51
CA LEU A 119 -7.77 -26.78 35.51
C LEU A 119 -7.40 -27.14 34.07
N ILE A 120 -6.12 -27.14 33.76
CA ILE A 120 -5.56 -27.57 32.47
C ILE A 120 -4.72 -28.81 32.78
N ASP A 121 -5.14 -29.97 32.28
CA ASP A 121 -4.49 -31.27 32.55
C ASP A 121 -4.22 -31.53 34.04
N GLY A 122 -5.16 -31.12 34.91
CA GLY A 122 -5.06 -31.29 36.36
C GLY A 122 -4.26 -30.21 37.09
N PHE A 123 -3.62 -29.27 36.37
CA PHE A 123 -2.90 -28.14 36.96
C PHE A 123 -3.79 -26.88 36.99
N PRO A 124 -3.78 -26.11 38.10
CA PRO A 124 -4.47 -24.83 38.14
C PRO A 124 -3.95 -23.86 37.07
N ALA A 125 -4.86 -23.33 36.27
CA ALA A 125 -4.55 -22.42 35.15
C ALA A 125 -3.78 -21.16 35.60
N HIS A 126 -3.88 -20.77 36.87
CA HIS A 126 -3.20 -19.59 37.39
C HIS A 126 -1.67 -19.72 37.42
N TYR A 127 -1.12 -20.94 37.54
CA TYR A 127 0.34 -21.15 37.45
C TYR A 127 0.89 -20.81 36.07
N LEU A 128 0.17 -21.21 35.02
CA LEU A 128 0.51 -20.82 33.65
C LEU A 128 0.37 -19.30 33.46
N GLY A 129 -0.67 -18.73 34.06
CA GLY A 129 -0.86 -17.28 34.12
C GLY A 129 0.34 -16.54 34.74
N TYR A 130 0.84 -16.99 35.90
CA TYR A 130 2.00 -16.39 36.56
C TYR A 130 3.29 -16.52 35.73
N LEU A 131 3.49 -17.66 35.07
CA LEU A 131 4.63 -17.87 34.17
C LEU A 131 4.61 -16.87 33.01
N LEU A 132 3.45 -16.69 32.36
CA LEU A 132 3.28 -15.71 31.29
C LEU A 132 3.44 -14.27 31.79
N LEU A 133 3.04 -13.99 33.04
CA LEU A 133 3.21 -12.69 33.67
C LEU A 133 4.70 -12.37 33.87
N LEU A 134 5.49 -13.37 34.29
CA LEU A 134 6.94 -13.24 34.47
C LEU A 134 7.63 -12.89 33.15
N PHE A 135 7.27 -13.55 32.04
CA PHE A 135 7.79 -13.22 30.70
C PHE A 135 7.41 -11.80 30.27
N THR A 136 6.19 -11.38 30.57
CA THR A 136 5.73 -10.02 30.29
C THR A 136 6.55 -9.00 31.08
N ALA A 137 6.75 -9.22 32.39
CA ALA A 137 7.55 -8.35 33.25
C ALA A 137 9.01 -8.28 32.80
N ALA A 138 9.61 -9.41 32.43
CA ALA A 138 10.95 -9.48 31.86
C ALA A 138 11.06 -8.66 30.56
N GLY A 139 10.09 -8.81 29.65
CA GLY A 139 10.05 -8.05 28.40
C GLY A 139 9.86 -6.54 28.59
N ILE A 140 9.06 -6.11 29.58
CA ILE A 140 8.92 -4.70 29.96
C ILE A 140 10.23 -4.18 30.59
N GLY A 141 10.91 -5.00 31.39
CA GLY A 141 12.21 -4.70 32.00
C GLY A 141 13.38 -4.65 31.03
N GLY A 142 13.14 -4.80 29.72
CA GLY A 142 14.17 -4.70 28.68
C GLY A 142 14.97 -5.98 28.47
N ILE A 143 14.59 -7.09 29.10
CA ILE A 143 15.19 -8.39 28.82
C ILE A 143 14.69 -8.86 27.45
N ASN A 144 15.62 -9.21 26.55
CA ASN A 144 15.27 -9.67 25.21
C ASN A 144 14.70 -11.10 25.25
N ILE A 145 13.40 -11.19 25.52
CA ILE A 145 12.63 -12.45 25.46
C ILE A 145 12.41 -12.95 24.03
N TRP A 146 12.78 -12.15 23.01
CA TRP A 146 12.59 -12.42 21.59
C TRP A 146 13.88 -12.85 20.88
N TYR A 147 14.90 -13.25 21.63
CA TYR A 147 16.23 -13.58 21.11
C TYR A 147 16.17 -14.61 19.96
N GLY A 148 16.73 -14.26 18.80
CA GLY A 148 16.71 -15.10 17.60
C GLY A 148 15.36 -15.17 16.88
N GLY A 149 14.35 -14.44 17.36
CA GLY A 149 13.01 -14.38 16.78
C GLY A 149 12.76 -13.16 15.88
N PRO A 150 11.59 -13.08 15.24
CA PRO A 150 11.24 -11.98 14.33
C PRO A 150 11.11 -10.61 15.02
N LEU A 151 10.99 -10.60 16.36
CA LEU A 151 10.89 -9.42 17.21
C LEU A 151 12.19 -9.10 17.96
N ASP A 152 13.30 -9.77 17.64
CA ASP A 152 14.61 -9.50 18.23
C ASP A 152 15.04 -8.05 17.92
N PRO A 153 15.34 -7.20 18.93
CA PRO A 153 15.88 -5.87 18.74
C PRO A 153 17.15 -5.80 17.86
N ARG A 154 17.92 -6.89 17.76
CA ARG A 154 19.11 -6.96 16.89
C ARG A 154 18.78 -6.93 15.40
N ASN A 155 17.52 -7.18 15.03
CA ASN A 155 17.04 -7.10 13.66
C ASN A 155 16.54 -5.69 13.30
N ASP A 156 16.63 -4.72 14.23
CA ASP A 156 16.32 -3.32 13.92
C ASP A 156 17.48 -2.71 13.12
N PRO A 157 17.21 -1.86 12.11
CA PRO A 157 18.26 -1.17 11.37
C PRO A 157 19.08 -0.25 12.30
N PRO A 158 20.41 -0.09 12.06
CA PRO A 158 21.27 0.75 12.88
C PRO A 158 20.81 2.22 12.88
N GLU A 159 21.01 2.92 14.01
CA GLU A 159 20.64 4.34 14.17
C GLU A 159 21.57 5.31 13.40
N GLU A 160 22.69 4.82 12.87
CA GLU A 160 23.69 5.59 12.16
C GLU A 160 23.26 5.85 10.70
N GLU A 161 22.63 7.01 10.45
CA GLU A 161 22.74 7.81 9.20
C GLU A 161 21.80 9.04 9.15
N VAL A 162 21.07 9.39 10.22
CA VAL A 162 20.19 10.58 10.21
C VAL A 162 20.89 11.84 10.76
N ALA A 163 21.98 11.70 11.53
CA ALA A 163 22.64 12.84 12.17
C ALA A 163 23.60 13.62 11.26
N GLU A 164 23.99 13.08 10.10
CA GLU A 164 25.00 13.73 9.24
C GLU A 164 24.40 14.65 8.16
N ASN A 165 23.08 14.57 7.88
CA ASN A 165 22.47 15.37 6.81
C ASN A 165 21.86 16.71 7.29
N ASP A 166 21.64 16.89 8.60
CA ASP A 166 21.14 18.16 9.18
C ASP A 166 22.25 19.18 9.46
N SER A 167 23.54 18.79 9.40
CA SER A 167 24.66 19.70 9.67
C SER A 167 25.16 20.49 8.45
N TYR A 168 24.65 20.19 7.25
CA TYR A 168 25.04 20.86 6.00
C TYR A 168 24.03 21.91 5.51
N GLN A 169 23.00 22.26 6.29
CA GLN A 169 21.98 23.26 5.91
C GLN A 169 21.90 24.49 6.82
N ILE A 170 23.02 24.95 7.41
CA ILE A 170 23.10 26.27 8.07
C ILE A 170 24.03 27.19 7.30
#